data_AF-A0A564YI56-F1
#
_entry.id   AF-A0A564YI56-F1
#
_cell.length_a   1.000
_cell.length_b   1.000
_cell.length_c   1.000
_cell.angle_alpha   90.00
_cell.angle_beta   90.00
_cell.angle_gamma   90.00
#
_symmetry.space_group_name_H-M   'P 1'
#
loop_
_entity.id
_entity.type
_entity.pdbx_description
1 polymer ?
#
loop_
_entity_poly.entity_id
_entity_poly.type
_entity_poly.pdbx_seq_one_letter_code
_entity_poly.pdbx_strand_id
1 'polypeptide(L)'
;MKDGNNIVHMVKKLCVRFENINAPFNPLNHPESLIQPSHFPAKSPTPFSLNGRNINIPFAAPWFEMWRHLFISKLGRYEHEFLTRYLGCIFVVSTRNHDPLNAFSSLVQQQFQLAKSQPNRWFSQSQFIKFFVLVNDSDMMFPTDSSKVFKSIGATYGNANCYF
;
A
#
# COMPACT_ATOMS: atom_id res chain seq x y z
N MET A 1 5.70 -17.00 5.42
CA MET A 1 4.65 -16.79 4.40
C MET A 1 4.32 -18.15 3.79
N LYS A 2 3.06 -18.49 3.56
CA LYS A 2 2.68 -19.72 2.87
C LYS A 2 2.43 -19.44 1.39
N ASP A 3 2.90 -20.32 0.50
CA ASP A 3 2.58 -20.24 -0.93
C ASP A 3 1.23 -20.93 -1.25
N GLY A 4 0.83 -20.92 -2.53
CA GLY A 4 -0.39 -21.58 -3.00
C GLY A 4 -0.41 -23.10 -2.81
N ASN A 5 0.74 -23.71 -2.50
CA ASN A 5 0.88 -25.13 -2.19
C ASN A 5 0.97 -25.39 -0.68
N ASN A 6 0.65 -24.38 0.14
CA ASN A 6 0.65 -24.44 1.60
C ASN A 6 2.04 -24.62 2.24
N ILE A 7 3.12 -24.43 1.48
CA ILE A 7 4.50 -24.56 1.96
C ILE A 7 4.89 -23.29 2.70
N VAL A 8 5.43 -23.44 3.92
CA VAL A 8 5.89 -22.31 4.74
C VAL A 8 7.28 -21.88 4.33
N HIS A 9 7.39 -20.67 3.79
CA HIS A 9 8.64 -20.01 3.44
C HIS A 9 9.06 -18.99 4.51
N MET A 10 10.34 -19.04 4.89
CA MET A 10 10.97 -18.03 5.74
C MET A 10 11.32 -16.80 4.90
N VAL A 11 10.67 -15.67 5.21
CA VAL A 11 10.96 -14.40 4.55
C VAL A 11 12.08 -13.70 5.32
N LYS A 12 13.30 -13.78 4.81
CA LYS A 12 14.45 -13.07 5.39
C LYS A 12 14.32 -11.57 5.09
N LYS A 13 14.68 -10.73 6.07
CA LYS A 13 14.70 -9.25 5.95
C LYS A 13 13.32 -8.60 5.72
N LEU A 14 12.24 -9.23 6.20
CA LEU A 14 10.94 -8.56 6.24
C LEU A 14 11.05 -7.29 7.10
N CYS A 15 10.66 -6.15 6.53
CA CYS A 15 10.63 -4.87 7.22
C CYS A 15 9.22 -4.28 7.08
N VAL A 16 8.57 -4.00 8.20
CA VAL A 16 7.26 -3.34 8.24
C VAL A 16 7.49 -1.89 8.64
N ARG A 17 6.86 -0.98 7.91
CA ARG A 17 6.89 0.46 8.20
C ARG A 17 5.49 0.93 8.54
N PHE A 18 5.40 1.78 9.55
CA PHE A 18 4.17 2.48 9.92
C PHE A 18 4.30 3.94 9.51
N GLU A 19 3.27 4.46 8.85
CA GLU A 19 3.22 5.85 8.44
C GLU A 19 1.94 6.48 9.02
N ASN A 20 2.04 7.76 9.40
CA ASN A 20 0.88 8.50 9.88
C ASN A 20 -0.02 8.80 8.68
N ILE A 21 -1.28 8.34 8.73
CA ILE A 21 -2.25 8.53 7.65
C ILE A 21 -2.58 10.01 7.37
N ASN A 22 -2.36 10.88 8.35
CA ASN A 22 -2.57 12.32 8.22
C ASN A 22 -1.32 13.06 7.72
N ALA A 23 -0.19 12.37 7.55
CA ALA A 23 1.00 13.01 6.99
C ALA A 23 0.74 13.39 5.52
N PRO A 24 1.22 14.57 5.08
CA PRO A 24 1.09 14.97 3.68
C PRO A 24 1.79 13.94 2.80
N PHE A 25 1.10 13.54 1.71
CA PHE A 25 1.72 12.73 0.68
C PHE A 25 2.94 13.47 0.13
N ASN A 26 4.13 12.88 0.23
CA ASN A 26 5.34 13.48 -0.32
C ASN A 26 5.62 12.91 -1.72
N PRO A 27 5.33 13.68 -2.80
CA PRO A 27 5.51 13.22 -4.17
C PRO A 27 6.99 13.13 -4.60
N LEU A 28 7.96 13.61 -3.80
CA LEU A 28 9.40 13.54 -4.12
C LEU A 28 9.93 12.11 -4.34
N ASN A 29 9.15 11.10 -3.99
CA ASN A 29 9.46 9.69 -4.21
C ASN A 29 8.78 9.10 -5.45
N HIS A 30 8.22 9.88 -6.38
CA HIS A 30 7.64 9.35 -7.62
C HIS A 30 8.72 9.23 -8.72
N PRO A 31 9.24 8.03 -9.03
CA PRO A 31 10.20 7.83 -10.11
C PRO A 31 9.57 7.98 -11.51
N GLU A 32 8.25 8.15 -11.64
CA GLU A 32 7.60 8.37 -12.95
C GLU A 32 8.16 9.62 -13.65
N SER A 33 8.59 10.65 -12.91
CA SER A 33 9.27 11.81 -13.50
C SER A 33 10.69 11.50 -13.99
N LEU A 34 11.27 10.34 -13.62
CA LEU A 34 12.61 9.91 -14.02
C LEU A 34 12.65 9.27 -15.42
N ILE A 35 11.51 8.86 -15.96
CA ILE A 35 11.41 8.24 -17.29
C ILE A 35 10.79 9.24 -18.26
N GLN A 36 11.63 10.05 -18.90
CA GLN A 36 11.20 11.01 -19.91
C GLN A 36 11.35 10.46 -21.33
N PRO A 37 10.44 10.78 -22.26
CA PRO A 37 10.54 10.38 -23.66
C PRO A 37 11.84 10.80 -24.35
N SER A 38 12.46 11.89 -23.88
CA SER A 38 13.76 12.39 -24.32
C SER A 38 14.92 11.43 -24.05
N HIS A 39 14.77 10.47 -23.13
CA HIS A 39 15.79 9.45 -22.85
C HIS A 39 15.79 8.31 -23.88
N PHE A 40 14.79 8.23 -24.76
CA PHE A 40 14.68 7.12 -25.70
C PHE A 40 15.46 7.40 -26.99
N PRO A 41 16.17 6.38 -27.51
CA PRO A 41 16.84 6.49 -28.79
C PRO A 41 15.81 6.76 -29.91
N ALA A 42 16.24 7.54 -30.90
CA ALA A 42 15.43 7.84 -32.08
C ALA A 42 15.01 6.54 -32.80
N LYS A 43 13.83 6.56 -33.42
CA LYS A 43 13.36 5.43 -34.23
C LYS A 43 14.30 5.24 -35.42
N SER A 44 14.93 4.08 -35.53
CA SER A 44 15.68 3.66 -36.71
C SER A 44 14.83 2.67 -37.52
N PRO A 45 14.01 3.14 -38.48
CA PRO A 45 13.23 2.25 -39.32
C PRO A 45 14.15 1.45 -40.24
N THR A 46 13.89 0.15 -40.34
CA THR A 46 14.58 -0.76 -41.26
C THR A 46 13.64 -1.11 -42.41
N PRO A 47 14.07 -1.01 -43.67
CA PRO A 47 13.24 -1.40 -44.81
C PRO A 47 13.07 -2.92 -44.81
N PHE A 48 11.81 -3.37 -44.80
CA PHE A 48 11.40 -4.76 -44.90
C PHE A 48 10.56 -4.94 -46.17
N SER A 49 11.00 -5.83 -47.07
CA SER A 49 10.30 -6.07 -48.32
C SER A 49 9.24 -7.15 -48.14
N LEU A 50 7.97 -6.79 -48.30
CA LEU A 50 6.83 -7.71 -48.32
C LEU A 50 6.13 -7.60 -49.68
N ASN A 51 6.05 -8.70 -50.43
CA ASN A 51 5.36 -8.76 -51.74
C ASN A 51 5.81 -7.67 -52.73
N GLY A 52 7.11 -7.37 -52.78
CA GLY A 52 7.67 -6.34 -53.66
C GLY A 52 7.42 -4.89 -53.21
N ARG A 53 6.80 -4.67 -52.05
CA ARG A 53 6.67 -3.35 -51.42
C ARG A 53 7.66 -3.23 -50.26
N ASN A 54 8.44 -2.15 -50.25
CA ASN A 54 9.30 -1.81 -49.13
C ASN A 54 8.45 -1.13 -48.05
N ILE A 55 8.29 -1.81 -46.92
CA ILE A 55 7.61 -1.31 -45.73
C ILE A 55 8.67 -1.03 -44.68
N ASN A 56 8.69 0.19 -44.16
CA ASN A 56 9.61 0.56 -43.09
C ASN A 56 9.05 0.05 -41.75
N ILE A 57 9.58 -1.06 -41.27
CA ILE A 57 9.22 -1.65 -39.98
C ILE A 57 10.41 -1.51 -39.04
N PRO A 58 10.24 -0.98 -37.83
CA PRO A 58 11.30 -1.03 -36.82
C PRO A 58 11.54 -2.51 -36.46
N PHE A 59 12.66 -3.08 -36.92
CA PHE A 59 13.02 -4.48 -36.61
C PHE A 59 13.33 -4.67 -35.12
N ALA A 60 13.73 -3.60 -34.44
CA ALA A 60 13.90 -3.54 -33.00
C ALA A 60 13.06 -2.41 -32.41
N ALA A 61 12.68 -2.55 -31.13
CA ALA A 61 12.04 -1.51 -30.34
C ALA A 61 13.04 -0.96 -29.30
N PRO A 62 14.12 -0.26 -29.70
CA PRO A 62 15.15 0.19 -28.77
C PRO A 62 14.63 1.21 -27.75
N TRP A 63 13.57 1.96 -28.10
CA TRP A 63 12.83 2.80 -27.15
C TRP A 63 12.17 1.95 -26.05
N PHE A 64 11.60 0.79 -26.39
CA PHE A 64 10.95 -0.11 -25.44
C PHE A 64 11.98 -0.81 -24.57
N GLU A 65 13.10 -1.25 -25.14
CA GLU A 65 14.20 -1.85 -24.38
C GLU A 65 14.82 -0.85 -23.40
N MET A 66 15.04 0.39 -23.82
CA MET A 66 15.54 1.46 -22.95
C MET A 66 14.49 1.84 -21.89
N TRP A 67 13.22 1.98 -22.25
CA TRP A 67 12.13 2.18 -21.29
C TRP A 67 12.09 1.06 -20.27
N ARG A 68 12.09 -0.20 -20.71
CA ARG A 68 12.08 -1.38 -19.84
C ARG A 68 13.29 -1.41 -18.93
N HIS A 69 14.48 -1.10 -19.45
CA HIS A 69 15.68 -1.00 -18.64
C HIS A 69 15.56 0.10 -17.59
N LEU A 70 15.19 1.32 -17.96
CA LEU A 70 15.05 2.46 -17.05
C LEU A 70 13.94 2.21 -16.02
N PHE A 71 12.83 1.62 -16.44
CA PHE A 71 11.73 1.19 -15.57
C PHE A 71 12.26 0.18 -14.54
N ILE A 72 12.97 -0.85 -14.97
CA ILE A 72 13.50 -1.86 -14.05
C ILE A 72 14.62 -1.32 -13.15
N SER A 73 15.51 -0.47 -13.68
CA SER A 73 16.70 -0.02 -12.96
C SER A 73 16.49 1.23 -12.10
N LYS A 74 15.52 2.08 -12.45
CA LYS A 74 15.27 3.36 -11.77
C LYS A 74 14.03 3.39 -10.90
N LEU A 75 13.05 2.49 -11.09
CA LEU A 75 12.08 2.28 -10.02
C LEU A 75 12.84 1.71 -8.82
N GLY A 76 12.73 2.38 -7.68
CA GLY A 76 13.33 1.89 -6.44
C GLY A 76 12.83 0.47 -6.13
N ARG A 77 13.63 -0.32 -5.41
CA ARG A 77 13.26 -1.69 -4.94
C ARG A 77 11.89 -1.74 -4.25
N TYR A 78 11.47 -0.60 -3.73
CA TYR A 78 10.21 -0.35 -3.07
C TYR A 78 9.03 -0.33 -4.06
N GLU A 79 9.18 0.15 -5.30
CA GLU A 79 8.06 0.33 -6.24
C GLU A 79 7.85 -0.84 -7.21
N HIS A 80 8.80 -1.77 -7.31
CA HIS A 80 8.72 -2.94 -8.19
C HIS A 80 7.71 -4.01 -7.76
N GLU A 81 7.24 -3.93 -6.51
CA GLU A 81 6.32 -4.91 -5.97
C GLU A 81 5.28 -4.23 -5.10
N PHE A 82 4.15 -4.90 -4.99
CA PHE A 82 3.08 -4.78 -4.00
C PHE A 82 3.48 -4.47 -2.53
N LEU A 83 4.76 -4.40 -2.20
CA LEU A 83 5.36 -4.26 -0.88
C LEU A 83 5.51 -2.81 -0.38
N THR A 84 5.46 -1.79 -1.25
CA THR A 84 5.29 -0.38 -0.84
C THR A 84 3.84 0.01 -0.62
N ARG A 85 2.93 -0.91 -0.88
CA ARG A 85 1.53 -0.64 -0.73
C ARG A 85 1.13 -0.83 0.71
N TYR A 86 0.29 0.06 1.21
CA TYR A 86 -0.28 -0.13 2.52
C TYR A 86 -1.14 -1.39 2.52
N LEU A 87 -0.89 -2.26 3.51
CA LEU A 87 -1.59 -3.53 3.69
C LEU A 87 -2.81 -3.40 4.60
N GLY A 88 -2.79 -2.41 5.49
CA GLY A 88 -3.87 -2.18 6.44
C GLY A 88 -3.67 -0.90 7.27
N CYS A 89 -4.62 -0.67 8.16
CA CYS A 89 -4.63 0.44 9.13
C CYS A 89 -4.66 -0.11 10.54
N ILE A 90 -3.96 0.59 11.44
CA ILE A 90 -4.09 0.42 12.88
C ILE A 90 -4.84 1.64 13.41
N PHE A 91 -5.98 1.39 14.04
CA PHE A 91 -6.76 2.37 14.78
C PHE A 91 -6.42 2.23 16.25
N VAL A 92 -6.02 3.34 16.88
CA VAL A 92 -5.61 3.34 18.28
C VAL A 92 -6.50 4.32 19.03
N VAL A 93 -7.17 3.85 20.07
CA VAL A 93 -7.97 4.67 20.97
C VAL A 93 -7.59 4.32 22.40
N SER A 94 -7.52 5.31 23.28
CA SER A 94 -7.23 5.09 24.69
C SER A 94 -8.52 5.06 25.52
N THR A 95 -8.50 4.37 26.66
CA THR A 95 -9.63 4.34 27.62
C THR A 95 -9.89 5.70 28.29
N ARG A 96 -9.04 6.71 28.08
CA ARG A 96 -9.34 8.12 28.45
C ARG A 96 -10.44 8.72 27.59
N ASN A 97 -10.70 8.16 26.42
CA ASN A 97 -11.85 8.58 25.62
C ASN A 97 -13.13 8.10 26.30
N HIS A 98 -14.07 9.01 26.55
CA HIS A 98 -15.34 8.71 27.19
C HIS A 98 -16.21 7.73 26.37
N ASP A 99 -16.02 7.68 25.05
CA ASP A 99 -16.72 6.74 24.17
C ASP A 99 -15.75 6.14 23.12
N PRO A 100 -15.01 5.07 23.49
CA PRO A 100 -14.02 4.47 22.61
C PRO A 100 -14.62 3.86 21.33
N LEU A 101 -15.86 3.35 21.39
CA LEU A 101 -16.53 2.76 20.23
C LEU A 101 -16.82 3.82 19.17
N ASN A 102 -17.38 4.95 19.58
CA ASN A 102 -17.64 6.05 18.66
C ASN A 102 -16.34 6.66 18.11
N ALA A 103 -15.30 6.75 18.94
CA ALA A 103 -13.97 7.18 18.50
C ALA A 103 -13.42 6.26 17.39
N PHE A 104 -13.50 4.94 17.55
CA PHE A 104 -13.11 4.00 16.50
C PHE A 104 -13.93 4.15 15.22
N SER A 105 -15.25 4.28 15.35
CA SER A 105 -16.15 4.52 14.20
C SER A 105 -15.74 5.76 13.41
N SER A 106 -15.45 6.86 14.12
CA SER A 106 -15.01 8.12 13.54
C SER A 106 -13.68 7.97 12.78
N LEU A 107 -12.71 7.27 13.36
CA LEU A 107 -11.43 7.01 12.71
C LEU A 107 -11.57 6.15 11.45
N VAL A 108 -12.47 5.16 11.46
CA VAL A 108 -12.75 4.33 10.28
C VAL A 108 -13.35 5.17 9.16
N GLN A 109 -14.26 6.10 9.48
CA GLN A 109 -14.81 7.02 8.49
C GLN A 109 -13.74 7.97 7.93
N GLN A 110 -12.88 8.52 8.79
CA GLN A 110 -11.76 9.38 8.36
C GLN A 110 -10.81 8.62 7.42
N GLN A 111 -10.47 7.38 7.75
CA GLN A 111 -9.64 6.52 6.90
C GLN A 111 -10.27 6.31 5.52
N PHE A 112 -11.58 6.06 5.46
CA PHE A 112 -12.29 5.88 4.20
C PHE A 112 -12.25 7.15 3.33
N GLN A 113 -12.38 8.34 3.92
CA GLN A 113 -12.28 9.60 3.17
C GLN A 113 -10.84 9.85 2.68
N LEU A 114 -9.84 9.60 3.53
CA LEU A 114 -8.43 9.75 3.16
C LEU A 114 -8.05 8.82 2.01
N ALA A 115 -8.53 7.57 2.03
CA ALA A 115 -8.32 6.62 0.95
C ALA A 115 -8.90 7.08 -0.40
N LYS A 116 -9.97 7.88 -0.41
CA LYS A 116 -10.51 8.48 -1.64
C LYS A 116 -9.67 9.65 -2.16
N SER A 117 -8.99 10.36 -1.27
CA SER A 117 -8.26 11.60 -1.59
C SER A 117 -6.80 11.39 -1.98
N GLN A 118 -6.17 10.30 -1.54
CA GLN A 118 -4.75 10.04 -1.72
C GLN A 118 -4.50 9.23 -3.01
N PRO A 119 -3.39 9.49 -3.75
CA PRO A 119 -3.01 8.65 -4.89
C PRO A 119 -2.80 7.21 -4.38
N ASN A 120 -3.64 6.30 -4.87
CA ASN A 120 -3.87 4.96 -4.34
C ASN A 120 -2.60 4.10 -4.19
N ARG A 121 -1.92 4.15 -3.05
CA ARG A 121 -0.86 3.19 -2.65
C ARG A 121 -1.40 1.96 -1.92
N TRP A 122 -2.69 1.66 -2.02
CA TRP A 122 -3.25 0.49 -1.34
C TRP A 122 -3.16 -0.76 -2.24
N PHE A 123 -2.88 -1.91 -1.62
CA PHE A 123 -2.79 -3.19 -2.34
C PHE A 123 -4.15 -3.57 -2.98
N SER A 124 -5.26 -3.19 -2.33
CA SER A 124 -6.63 -3.33 -2.84
C SER A 124 -7.42 -2.08 -2.47
N GLN A 125 -8.24 -1.57 -3.39
CA GLN A 125 -9.09 -0.38 -3.16
C GLN A 125 -10.34 -0.68 -2.33
N SER A 126 -10.73 -1.95 -2.20
CA SER A 126 -12.03 -2.35 -1.66
C SER A 126 -11.97 -2.98 -0.27
N GLN A 127 -10.80 -3.42 0.21
CA GLN A 127 -10.71 -4.09 1.52
C GLN A 127 -9.32 -3.94 2.15
N PHE A 128 -9.19 -2.99 3.07
CA PHE A 128 -8.00 -2.80 3.89
C PHE A 128 -8.10 -3.69 5.14
N ILE A 129 -6.98 -4.29 5.56
CA ILE A 129 -6.92 -4.96 6.86
C ILE A 129 -7.03 -3.88 7.95
N LYS A 130 -7.87 -4.08 8.96
CA LYS A 130 -8.11 -3.12 10.04
C LYS A 130 -7.78 -3.76 11.37
N PHE A 131 -6.92 -3.11 12.14
CA PHE A 131 -6.57 -3.51 13.50
C PHE A 131 -7.08 -2.44 14.46
N PHE A 132 -7.77 -2.85 15.52
CA PHE A 132 -8.32 -1.97 16.54
C PHE A 132 -7.57 -2.20 17.84
N VAL A 133 -6.82 -1.20 18.30
CA VAL A 133 -5.99 -1.27 19.50
C VAL A 133 -6.60 -0.35 20.56
N LEU A 134 -7.10 -0.93 21.64
CA LEU A 134 -7.57 -0.17 22.80
C LEU A 134 -6.44 -0.07 23.83
N VAL A 135 -5.91 1.12 24.03
CA VAL A 135 -4.86 1.36 25.03
C VAL A 135 -5.50 1.62 26.40
N ASN A 136 -5.15 0.81 27.39
CA ASN A 136 -5.65 0.98 28.75
C ASN A 136 -4.80 1.96 29.55
N ASP A 137 -5.36 3.12 29.87
CA ASP A 137 -4.80 4.04 30.87
C ASP A 137 -5.27 3.62 32.27
N SER A 138 -4.38 2.95 33.02
CA SER A 138 -4.66 2.39 34.35
C SER A 138 -5.11 3.41 35.38
N ASP A 139 -4.76 4.68 35.19
CA ASP A 139 -5.05 5.75 36.15
C ASP A 139 -6.50 6.25 36.07
N MET A 140 -7.25 5.87 35.03
CA MET A 140 -8.57 6.45 34.73
C MET A 140 -9.71 5.43 34.73
N MET A 141 -9.41 4.13 34.71
CA MET A 141 -10.45 3.09 34.60
C MET A 141 -10.10 1.84 35.38
N PHE A 142 -11.07 1.29 36.11
CA PHE A 142 -10.91 -0.02 36.74
C PHE A 142 -10.75 -1.12 35.67
N PRO A 143 -9.88 -2.12 35.90
CA PRO A 143 -9.62 -3.20 34.93
C PRO A 143 -10.87 -3.97 34.47
N THR A 144 -11.89 -4.04 35.33
CA THR A 144 -13.17 -4.68 35.02
C THR A 144 -13.99 -3.91 34.00
N ASP A 145 -13.87 -2.57 33.97
CA ASP A 145 -14.65 -1.74 33.05
C ASP A 145 -13.94 -1.62 31.70
N SER A 146 -12.62 -1.55 31.67
CA SER A 146 -11.85 -1.61 30.41
C SER A 146 -12.06 -2.93 29.66
N SER A 147 -12.16 -4.05 30.39
CA SER A 147 -12.50 -5.36 29.83
C SER A 147 -13.89 -5.41 29.20
N LYS A 148 -14.89 -4.72 29.77
CA LYS A 148 -16.25 -4.64 29.19
C LYS A 148 -16.24 -3.85 27.88
N VAL A 149 -15.55 -2.71 27.88
CA VAL A 149 -15.38 -1.88 26.68
C VAL A 149 -14.68 -2.68 25.57
N PHE A 150 -13.59 -3.38 25.90
CA PHE A 150 -12.88 -4.22 24.94
C PHE A 150 -13.77 -5.32 24.34
N LYS A 151 -14.58 -6.00 25.17
CA LYS A 151 -15.56 -7.00 24.68
C LYS A 151 -16.56 -6.38 23.71
N SER A 152 -17.02 -5.17 23.98
CA SER A 152 -17.95 -4.47 23.09
C SER A 152 -17.30 -4.14 21.74
N ILE A 153 -16.04 -3.68 21.75
CA ILE A 153 -15.25 -3.43 20.53
C ILE A 153 -15.06 -4.73 19.74
N GLY A 154 -14.71 -5.83 20.41
CA GLY A 154 -14.60 -7.15 19.81
C GLY A 154 -15.89 -7.63 19.15
N ALA A 155 -17.04 -7.39 19.79
CA ALA A 155 -18.35 -7.71 19.22
C ALA A 155 -18.67 -6.90 17.95
N THR A 156 -18.20 -5.65 17.86
CA THR A 156 -18.44 -4.77 16.71
C THR A 156 -17.48 -5.05 15.54
N TYR A 157 -16.19 -5.22 15.81
CA TYR A 157 -15.15 -5.29 14.76
C TYR A 157 -14.53 -6.68 14.58
N GLY A 158 -14.97 -7.66 15.36
CA GLY A 158 -14.47 -9.02 15.38
C GLY A 158 -13.24 -9.17 16.27
N ASN A 159 -13.28 -10.14 17.18
CA ASN A 159 -12.22 -10.37 18.17
C ASN A 159 -10.83 -10.59 17.54
N ALA A 160 -10.74 -11.19 16.34
CA ALA A 160 -9.47 -11.42 15.65
C ALA A 160 -8.77 -10.12 15.19
N ASN A 161 -9.53 -9.02 15.09
CA ASN A 161 -9.04 -7.72 14.66
C ASN A 161 -8.79 -6.76 15.83
N CYS A 162 -9.14 -7.15 17.06
CA CYS A 162 -9.11 -6.29 18.24
C CYS A 162 -8.01 -6.71 19.22
N TYR A 163 -7.27 -5.73 19.72
CA TYR A 163 -6.11 -5.90 20.59
C TYR A 163 -6.23 -4.93 21.77
N PHE A 164 -5.85 -5.40 22.96
CA PHE A 164 -5.90 -4.66 24.23
C PHE A 164 -4.48 -4.56 24.80
#